data_AF-G0LY71-F1
#
_entry.id   AF-G0LY71-F1
#
_cell.length_a   1.000
_cell.length_b   1.000
_cell.length_c   1.000
_cell.angle_alpha   90.00
_cell.angle_beta   90.00
_cell.angle_gamma   90.00
#
_symmetry.space_group_name_H-M   'P 1'
#
loop_
_entity.id
_entity.type
_entity.pdbx_description
1 polymer ?
#
loop_
_entity_poly.entity_id
_entity_poly.type
_entity_poly.pdbx_seq_one_letter_code
_entity_poly.pdbx_strand_id
1 'polypeptide(L)'
;LAIISTSISGGKEFQFLWNLEFNVVTGSFWDKARALNPHYNHFYVHMQMWITLKMAMTIDGKMNTETPTLLLVSNIASYINSQCLRSQFQ
;
A
#
# COMPACT_ATOMS: atom_id res chain seq x y z
N LEU A 1 -19.98 12.05 -22.98
CA LEU A 1 -19.84 11.51 -21.61
C LEU A 1 -18.35 11.16 -21.44
N ALA A 2 -17.61 11.85 -20.57
CA ALA A 2 -16.18 11.58 -20.38
C ALA A 2 -16.01 10.60 -19.21
N ILE A 3 -15.47 9.41 -19.49
CA ILE A 3 -15.18 8.39 -18.47
C ILE A 3 -13.72 8.57 -18.08
N ILE A 4 -13.47 8.97 -16.84
CA ILE A 4 -12.11 9.11 -16.28
C ILE A 4 -11.75 7.76 -15.65
N SER A 5 -10.88 6.98 -16.30
CA SER A 5 -10.31 5.77 -15.71
C SER A 5 -9.07 6.12 -14.89
N THR A 6 -9.01 5.64 -13.65
CA THR A 6 -7.95 5.95 -12.66
C THR A 6 -7.17 4.72 -12.17
N SER A 7 -7.41 3.54 -12.76
CA SER A 7 -6.77 2.29 -12.35
C SER A 7 -5.84 1.69 -13.42
N ILE A 8 -4.80 0.99 -12.97
CA ILE A 8 -3.81 0.24 -13.78
C ILE A 8 -4.43 -1.00 -14.49
N SER A 9 -5.76 -1.09 -14.61
CA SER A 9 -6.40 -2.24 -15.26
C SER A 9 -5.89 -2.38 -16.70
N GLY A 10 -5.37 -3.57 -17.02
CA GLY A 10 -4.70 -3.85 -18.28
C GLY A 10 -5.56 -3.41 -19.46
N GLY A 11 -4.97 -2.65 -20.38
CA GLY A 11 -5.63 -1.73 -21.32
C GLY A 11 -6.67 -2.27 -22.30
N LYS A 12 -7.16 -3.50 -22.15
CA LYS A 12 -8.25 -4.07 -22.97
C LYS A 12 -9.57 -3.32 -22.79
N GLU A 13 -9.89 -2.89 -21.58
CA GLU A 13 -11.09 -2.11 -21.28
C GLU A 13 -11.01 -0.69 -21.89
N PHE A 14 -9.82 -0.09 -21.81
CA PHE A 14 -9.52 1.18 -22.48
C PHE A 14 -9.68 1.06 -24.00
N GLN A 15 -9.12 -0.02 -24.58
CA GLN A 15 -9.24 -0.30 -26.01
C GLN A 15 -10.69 -0.48 -26.44
N PHE A 16 -11.51 -1.14 -25.60
CA PHE A 16 -12.93 -1.32 -25.85
C PHE A 16 -13.70 0.01 -25.85
N LEU A 17 -13.45 0.88 -24.87
CA LEU A 17 -14.10 2.20 -24.81
C LEU A 17 -13.66 3.14 -25.94
N TRP A 18 -12.39 3.05 -26.35
CA TRP A 18 -11.87 3.78 -27.50
C TRP A 18 -12.54 3.35 -28.81
N ASN A 19 -12.76 2.03 -28.99
CA ASN A 19 -13.45 1.48 -30.16
C ASN A 19 -14.93 1.87 -30.24
N LEU A 20 -15.54 2.32 -29.13
CA LEU A 20 -16.91 2.84 -29.07
C LEU A 20 -16.99 4.36 -29.29
N GLU A 21 -15.91 4.99 -29.78
CA GLU A 21 -15.82 6.43 -30.07
C GLU A 21 -16.00 7.35 -28.83
N PHE A 22 -15.85 6.82 -27.61
CA PHE A 22 -15.80 7.65 -26.42
C PHE A 22 -14.46 8.39 -26.33
N ASN A 23 -14.51 9.67 -25.96
CA ASN A 23 -13.31 10.45 -25.64
C ASN A 23 -12.82 10.05 -24.24
N VAL A 24 -11.74 9.25 -24.18
CA VAL A 24 -11.12 8.81 -22.94
C VAL A 24 -9.85 9.60 -22.68
N VAL A 25 -9.83 10.37 -21.60
CA VAL A 25 -8.66 11.10 -21.13
C VAL A 25 -7.97 10.29 -20.03
N THR A 26 -6.74 9.86 -20.28
CA THR A 26 -5.82 9.31 -19.27
C THR A 26 -4.77 10.36 -18.94
N GLY A 27 -4.04 10.24 -17.82
CA GLY A 27 -3.05 11.26 -17.46
C GLY A 27 -3.34 12.03 -16.18
N SER A 28 -4.62 12.12 -15.79
CA SER A 28 -5.00 13.00 -14.70
C SER A 28 -4.69 12.38 -13.33
N PHE A 29 -4.04 13.15 -12.46
CA PHE A 29 -3.71 12.76 -11.08
C PHE A 29 -2.94 11.44 -10.91
N TRP A 30 -2.10 11.06 -11.89
CA TRP A 30 -1.32 9.82 -11.87
C TRP A 30 -0.59 9.57 -10.55
N ASP A 31 0.07 10.58 -10.00
CA ASP A 31 0.84 10.41 -8.76
C ASP A 31 -0.06 10.07 -7.57
N LYS A 32 -1.22 10.71 -7.47
CA LYS A 32 -2.20 10.44 -6.40
C LYS A 32 -2.85 9.07 -6.59
N ALA A 33 -3.20 8.71 -7.82
CA ALA A 33 -3.77 7.41 -8.14
C ALA A 33 -2.78 6.27 -7.85
N ARG A 34 -1.49 6.47 -8.16
CA ARG A 34 -0.43 5.50 -7.83
C ARG A 34 -0.21 5.38 -6.33
N ALA A 35 -0.24 6.49 -5.61
CA ALA A 35 -0.09 6.54 -4.16
C ALA A 35 -1.28 5.95 -3.39
N LEU A 36 -2.45 5.80 -4.04
CA LEU A 36 -3.65 5.26 -3.40
C LEU A 36 -3.51 3.77 -3.07
N ASN A 37 -2.88 2.99 -3.96
CA ASN A 37 -2.77 1.53 -3.82
C ASN A 37 -1.32 1.04 -4.06
N PRO A 38 -0.34 1.50 -3.26
CA PRO A 38 1.07 1.24 -3.53
C PRO A 38 1.43 -0.25 -3.49
N HIS A 39 0.82 -1.02 -2.59
CA HIS A 39 1.10 -2.46 -2.45
C HIS A 39 0.59 -3.26 -3.64
N TYR A 40 -0.64 -2.99 -4.08
CA TYR A 40 -1.22 -3.57 -5.28
C TYR A 40 -0.37 -3.25 -6.50
N ASN A 41 -0.02 -1.96 -6.67
CA ASN A 41 0.79 -1.51 -7.80
C ASN A 41 2.16 -2.19 -7.83
N HIS A 42 2.81 -2.35 -6.68
CA HIS A 42 4.09 -3.06 -6.58
C HIS A 42 4.00 -4.52 -7.01
N PHE A 43 2.94 -5.23 -6.60
CA PHE A 43 2.73 -6.61 -7.00
C PHE A 43 2.60 -6.75 -8.53
N TYR A 44 1.79 -5.92 -9.18
CA TYR A 44 1.61 -6.03 -10.63
C TYR A 44 2.79 -5.54 -11.45
N VAL A 45 3.65 -4.69 -10.88
CA VAL A 45 4.87 -4.22 -11.56
C VAL A 45 6.02 -5.22 -11.39
N HIS A 46 6.22 -5.77 -10.20
CA HIS A 46 7.39 -6.59 -9.87
C HIS A 46 7.09 -8.09 -9.78
N MET A 47 5.81 -8.49 -9.82
CA MET A 47 5.36 -9.86 -9.56
C MET A 47 5.85 -10.39 -8.20
N GLN A 48 5.97 -9.48 -7.22
CA GLN A 48 6.47 -9.75 -5.88
C GLN A 48 5.60 -9.04 -4.84
N MET A 49 5.42 -9.69 -3.69
CA MET A 49 4.67 -9.10 -2.59
C MET A 49 5.44 -7.93 -1.97
N TRP A 50 4.73 -6.84 -1.64
CA TRP A 50 5.30 -5.77 -0.82
C TRP A 50 5.45 -6.26 0.61
N ILE A 51 6.66 -6.20 1.16
CA ILE A 51 6.95 -6.64 2.53
C ILE A 51 7.22 -5.42 3.41
N THR A 52 6.46 -5.30 4.50
CA THR A 52 6.65 -4.26 5.52
C THR A 52 7.17 -4.88 6.80
N LEU A 53 8.38 -4.49 7.23
CA LEU A 53 8.96 -4.89 8.51
C LEU A 53 8.75 -3.78 9.55
N LYS A 54 8.11 -4.11 10.68
CA LYS A 54 7.94 -3.20 11.83
C LYS A 54 8.60 -3.79 13.07
N MET A 55 9.40 -2.98 13.75
CA MET A 55 10.11 -3.37 14.97
C MET A 55 9.91 -2.30 16.06
N ALA A 56 9.89 -2.74 17.32
CA ALA A 56 9.92 -1.88 18.49
C ALA A 56 11.15 -2.26 19.32
N MET A 57 11.98 -1.27 19.66
CA MET A 57 13.23 -1.44 20.37
C MET A 57 13.46 -0.28 21.33
N THR A 58 14.30 -0.51 22.33
CA THR A 58 14.84 0.53 23.20
C THR A 58 15.75 1.48 22.42
N ILE A 59 16.12 2.61 23.02
CA ILE A 59 17.00 3.61 22.40
C ILE A 59 18.39 3.02 22.09
N ASP A 60 18.87 2.06 22.88
CA ASP A 60 20.11 1.31 22.65
C ASP A 60 19.95 0.10 21.70
N GLY A 61 18.78 -0.06 21.06
CA GLY A 61 18.55 -1.04 20.01
C GLY A 61 18.17 -2.45 20.49
N LYS A 62 17.83 -2.63 21.77
CA LYS A 62 17.43 -3.93 22.31
C LYS A 62 15.93 -4.15 22.15
N MET A 63 15.54 -5.36 21.78
CA MET A 63 14.13 -5.75 21.63
C MET A 63 13.59 -6.53 22.83
N ASN A 64 14.48 -7.08 23.64
CA ASN A 64 14.11 -7.82 24.85
C ASN A 64 15.20 -7.69 25.92
N THR A 65 14.83 -7.95 27.17
CA THR A 65 15.80 -8.22 28.23
C THR A 65 16.40 -9.61 28.04
N GLU A 66 17.48 -9.93 28.75
CA GLU A 66 18.13 -11.26 28.71
C GLU A 66 17.20 -12.40 29.15
N THR A 67 16.06 -12.08 29.75
CA THR A 67 15.01 -13.02 30.13
C THR A 67 14.05 -13.30 28.95
N PRO A 68 13.54 -14.53 28.79
CA PRO A 68 12.62 -14.90 27.70
C PRO A 68 11.22 -14.29 27.80
N THR A 69 11.01 -13.35 28.72
CA THR A 69 9.74 -12.66 28.92
C THR A 69 9.60 -11.53 27.92
N LEU A 70 8.56 -11.60 27.07
CA LEU A 70 8.20 -10.47 26.21
C LEU A 70 7.73 -9.30 27.07
N LEU A 71 8.58 -8.29 27.21
CA LEU A 71 8.25 -7.05 27.89
C LEU A 71 7.72 -6.01 26.90
N LEU A 72 6.84 -5.14 27.38
CA LEU A 72 6.23 -4.09 26.58
C LEU A 72 7.25 -2.95 26.39
N VAL A 73 8.02 -2.98 25.29
CA VAL A 73 9.10 -2.02 24.99
C VAL A 73 8.58 -0.63 24.61
N SER A 74 7.37 -0.54 24.04
CA SER A 74 6.76 0.70 23.55
C SER A 74 5.39 0.93 24.16
N ASN A 75 4.95 2.19 24.27
CA ASN A 75 3.66 2.55 24.88
C ASN A 75 2.42 2.07 24.09
N ILE A 76 1.24 2.30 24.67
CA ILE A 76 -0.04 1.90 24.07
C ILE A 76 -0.38 2.64 22.76
N ALA A 77 0.07 3.88 22.58
CA ALA A 77 -0.12 4.61 21.33
C ALA A 77 0.68 3.96 20.17
N SER A 78 1.91 3.52 20.44
CA SER A 78 2.72 2.75 19.49
C SER A 78 2.09 1.40 19.14
N TYR A 79 1.45 0.76 20.12
CA TYR A 79 0.67 -0.47 19.89
C TYR A 79 -0.53 -0.20 18.97
N ILE A 80 -1.36 0.80 19.26
CA ILE A 80 -2.52 1.17 18.44
C ILE A 80 -2.09 1.53 17.02
N ASN A 81 -1.01 2.30 16.87
CA ASN A 81 -0.44 2.61 15.56
C ASN A 81 -0.02 1.35 14.80
N SER A 82 0.52 0.32 15.48
CA SER A 82 0.81 -0.98 14.88
C SER A 82 -0.43 -1.70 14.38
N GLN A 83 -1.54 -1.61 15.12
CA GLN A 83 -2.79 -2.21 14.69
C GLN A 83 -3.41 -1.47 13.49
N CYS A 84 -3.36 -0.14 13.48
CA CYS A 84 -3.78 0.67 12.33
C CYS A 84 -2.95 0.36 11.07
N LEU A 85 -1.64 0.13 11.23
CA LEU A 85 -0.81 -0.30 10.12
C LEU A 85 -1.24 -1.69 9.62
N ARG A 86 -1.46 -2.66 10.51
CA ARG A 86 -1.88 -4.03 10.14
C ARG A 86 -3.20 -4.07 9.38
N SER A 87 -4.17 -3.22 9.71
CA SER A 87 -5.45 -3.18 8.99
C SER A 87 -5.32 -2.71 7.54
N GLN A 88 -4.19 -2.12 7.15
CA GLN A 88 -3.92 -1.71 5.77
C GLN A 88 -3.41 -2.85 4.88
N PHE A 89 -3.14 -4.04 5.44
CA PHE A 89 -2.57 -5.20 4.73
C PHE A 89 -3.43 -6.48 4.86
N GLN A 90 -4.72 -6.37 5.21
CA GLN A 90 -5.63 -7.52 5.35
C GLN A 90 -6.12 -8.08 4.01
#